data_AF-A0A2J2HEL0-F1
#
_entry.id   AF-A0A2J2HEL0-F1
#
_cell.length_a   1.000
_cell.length_b   1.000
_cell.length_c   1.000
_cell.angle_alpha   90.00
_cell.angle_beta   90.00
_cell.angle_gamma   90.00
#
_symmetry.space_group_name_H-M   'P 1'
#
loop_
_entity.id
_entity.type
_entity.pdbx_description
1 polymer ?
#
loop_
_entity_poly.entity_id
_entity_poly.type
_entity_poly.pdbx_seq_one_letter_code
_entity_poly.pdbx_strand_id
1 'polypeptide(L)'
;MTGKPLTRFVGRIKSIKAKQTNAKRSLARSGEFNILWAIVAVVGIALGLFLIFYVFHGAMPSLGASNTLTVTAEELGGVLVVNIKAMGVSAITVEAINLVPSGSSASSCTAYLNGNSYSGITSLPVSGLSITLNPGDTLSITCSSLSGSPTQVEVVTTSGAYTAPIS
;
A
#
# COMPACT_ATOMS: atom_id res chain seq x y z
N MET A 1 -78.68 26.15 -79.54
CA MET A 1 -77.23 26.34 -79.36
C MET A 1 -76.58 24.95 -79.35
N THR A 2 -76.08 24.44 -80.49
CA THR A 2 -74.67 24.54 -80.95
C THR A 2 -73.69 23.93 -79.94
N GLY A 3 -72.89 22.87 -80.16
CA GLY A 3 -72.59 22.03 -81.34
C GLY A 3 -71.73 20.81 -80.92
N LYS A 4 -71.55 19.84 -81.82
CA LYS A 4 -70.49 18.79 -81.78
C LYS A 4 -69.17 19.37 -82.39
N PRO A 5 -67.99 18.69 -82.51
CA PRO A 5 -67.63 17.28 -82.19
C PRO A 5 -66.19 17.01 -81.62
N LEU A 6 -65.94 15.72 -81.32
CA LEU A 6 -64.71 14.90 -81.49
C LEU A 6 -63.31 15.45 -81.13
N THR A 7 -62.54 14.66 -80.37
CA THR A 7 -61.16 14.30 -80.79
C THR A 7 -60.62 13.06 -80.07
N ARG A 8 -60.07 12.19 -80.91
CA ARG A 8 -59.40 10.91 -80.65
C ARG A 8 -57.95 11.19 -80.22
N PHE A 9 -57.47 10.56 -79.15
CA PHE A 9 -56.04 10.34 -78.99
C PHE A 9 -55.77 8.84 -78.76
N VAL A 10 -55.23 8.22 -79.80
CA VAL A 10 -54.58 6.91 -79.75
C VAL A 10 -53.09 7.18 -79.53
N GLY A 11 -52.54 6.72 -78.42
CA GLY A 11 -51.14 6.96 -78.06
C GLY A 11 -50.52 5.83 -77.23
N ARG A 12 -49.99 4.83 -77.94
CA ARG A 12 -48.84 3.95 -77.61
C ARG A 12 -48.62 3.49 -76.15
N ILE A 13 -48.78 2.19 -75.96
CA ILE A 13 -48.20 1.40 -74.85
C ILE A 13 -46.68 1.61 -74.79
N LYS A 14 -46.15 1.93 -73.60
CA LYS A 14 -44.78 1.59 -73.19
C LYS A 14 -44.83 0.86 -71.86
N SER A 15 -44.45 -0.41 -71.89
CA SER A 15 -44.08 -1.19 -70.71
C SER A 15 -42.78 -0.61 -70.14
N ILE A 16 -42.79 -0.28 -68.84
CA ILE A 16 -41.56 -0.06 -68.09
C ILE A 16 -41.45 -1.22 -67.09
N LYS A 17 -40.65 -2.22 -67.46
CA LYS A 17 -40.04 -3.11 -66.47
C LYS A 17 -39.02 -2.29 -65.69
N ALA A 18 -39.17 -2.20 -64.37
CA ALA A 18 -38.04 -2.01 -63.47
C ALA A 18 -38.25 -2.91 -62.25
N LYS A 19 -37.42 -3.96 -62.24
CA LYS A 19 -37.20 -4.97 -61.23
C LYS A 19 -36.59 -4.29 -59.99
N GLN A 20 -37.18 -4.43 -58.81
CA GLN A 20 -36.40 -4.47 -57.57
C GLN A 20 -37.14 -5.23 -56.46
N THR A 21 -37.11 -6.55 -56.59
CA THR A 21 -36.89 -7.42 -55.44
C THR A 21 -35.60 -7.00 -54.72
N ASN A 22 -35.65 -7.05 -53.40
CA ASN A 22 -34.56 -6.85 -52.44
C ASN A 22 -34.16 -5.40 -52.16
N ALA A 23 -34.61 -4.91 -51.02
CA ALA A 23 -33.65 -4.71 -49.93
C ALA A 23 -34.33 -5.10 -48.62
N LYS A 24 -33.94 -6.26 -48.07
CA LYS A 24 -34.12 -6.52 -46.64
C LYS A 24 -33.60 -5.28 -45.92
N ARG A 25 -34.51 -4.61 -45.23
CA ARG A 25 -34.28 -3.40 -44.45
C ARG A 25 -33.00 -3.59 -43.64
N SER A 26 -32.05 -2.70 -43.90
CA SER A 26 -30.82 -2.50 -43.13
C SER A 26 -31.06 -2.70 -41.63
N LEU A 27 -30.61 -3.84 -41.12
CA LEU A 27 -30.52 -4.16 -39.69
C LEU A 27 -29.10 -4.59 -39.30
N ALA A 28 -28.14 -4.55 -40.24
CA ALA A 28 -26.82 -5.14 -40.08
C ALA A 28 -25.74 -4.17 -39.54
N ARG A 29 -26.06 -2.95 -39.12
CA ARG A 29 -25.02 -1.94 -38.78
C ARG A 29 -25.18 -1.23 -37.42
N SER A 30 -26.18 -1.56 -36.60
CA SER A 30 -26.38 -0.91 -35.29
C SER A 30 -26.04 -1.78 -34.07
N GLY A 31 -25.87 -3.10 -34.23
CA GLY A 31 -25.53 -4.02 -33.14
C GLY A 31 -24.04 -4.17 -32.86
N GLU A 32 -23.21 -4.16 -33.91
CA GLU A 32 -21.77 -4.43 -33.83
C GLU A 32 -20.98 -3.33 -33.11
N PHE A 33 -21.38 -2.07 -33.27
CA PHE A 33 -20.74 -0.93 -32.61
C PHE A 33 -20.99 -0.95 -31.09
N ASN A 34 -22.20 -1.30 -30.65
CA ASN A 34 -22.55 -1.39 -29.23
C ASN A 34 -21.82 -2.53 -28.51
N ILE A 35 -21.64 -3.67 -29.18
CA ILE A 35 -20.91 -4.82 -28.63
C ILE A 35 -19.42 -4.51 -28.45
N LEU A 36 -18.79 -3.82 -29.40
CA LEU A 36 -17.38 -3.44 -29.27
C LEU A 36 -17.17 -2.49 -28.08
N TRP A 37 -18.03 -1.49 -27.91
CA TRP A 37 -17.97 -0.58 -26.75
C TRP A 37 -18.24 -1.31 -25.43
N ALA A 38 -19.13 -2.30 -25.41
CA ALA A 38 -19.34 -3.14 -24.22
C ALA A 38 -18.08 -3.94 -23.86
N ILE A 39 -17.38 -4.52 -24.84
CA ILE A 39 -16.13 -5.24 -24.62
C ILE A 39 -15.05 -4.29 -24.08
N VAL A 40 -14.90 -3.12 -24.69
CA VAL A 40 -13.94 -2.09 -24.23
C VAL A 40 -14.23 -1.67 -22.80
N ALA A 41 -15.51 -1.46 -22.44
CA ALA A 41 -15.91 -1.13 -21.08
C ALA A 41 -15.58 -2.24 -20.08
N VAL A 42 -15.86 -3.50 -20.43
CA VAL A 42 -15.54 -4.66 -19.56
C VAL A 42 -14.04 -4.81 -19.36
N VAL A 43 -13.24 -4.69 -20.42
CA VAL A 43 -11.77 -4.76 -20.33
C VAL A 43 -11.22 -3.60 -19.51
N GLY A 44 -11.75 -2.39 -19.68
CA GLY A 44 -11.37 -1.22 -18.89
C GLY A 44 -11.68 -1.38 -17.39
N ILE A 45 -12.87 -1.90 -17.05
CA ILE A 45 -13.24 -2.21 -15.66
C ILE A 45 -12.33 -3.31 -15.10
N ALA A 46 -12.06 -4.37 -15.85
CA ALA A 46 -11.18 -5.47 -15.42
C ALA A 46 -9.75 -4.99 -15.15
N LEU A 47 -9.19 -4.16 -16.03
CA LEU A 47 -7.87 -3.54 -15.83
C LEU A 47 -7.87 -2.59 -14.63
N GLY A 48 -8.92 -1.79 -14.46
CA GLY A 48 -9.07 -0.92 -13.29
C GLY A 48 -9.10 -1.70 -11.97
N LEU A 49 -9.88 -2.78 -11.91
CA LEU A 49 -9.93 -3.67 -10.75
C LEU A 49 -8.60 -4.38 -10.51
N PHE A 50 -7.90 -4.79 -11.56
CA PHE A 50 -6.58 -5.41 -11.44
C PHE A 50 -5.53 -4.42 -10.89
N LEU A 51 -5.53 -3.17 -11.35
CA LEU A 51 -4.66 -2.12 -10.82
C LEU A 51 -4.97 -1.82 -9.36
N ILE A 52 -6.24 -1.71 -8.99
CA ILE A 52 -6.67 -1.55 -7.60
C ILE A 52 -6.17 -2.74 -6.77
N PHE A 53 -6.44 -3.98 -7.20
CA PHE A 53 -6.00 -5.19 -6.52
C PHE A 53 -4.48 -5.21 -6.33
N TYR A 54 -3.71 -4.88 -7.38
CA TYR A 54 -2.25 -4.81 -7.33
C TYR A 54 -1.75 -3.75 -6.35
N VAL A 55 -2.37 -2.57 -6.32
CA VAL A 55 -2.00 -1.54 -5.34
C VAL A 55 -2.31 -2.00 -3.92
N PHE A 56 -3.51 -2.54 -3.66
CA PHE A 56 -3.92 -2.97 -2.32
C PHE A 56 -3.18 -4.22 -1.81
N HIS A 57 -2.79 -5.15 -2.68
CA HIS A 57 -2.13 -6.41 -2.28
C HIS A 57 -0.61 -6.43 -2.52
N GLY A 58 -0.09 -5.54 -3.37
CA GLY A 58 1.32 -5.47 -3.71
C GLY A 58 2.03 -4.24 -3.14
N ALA A 59 1.43 -3.05 -3.24
CA ALA A 59 2.07 -1.80 -2.84
C ALA A 59 1.71 -1.33 -1.42
N MET A 60 0.44 -1.48 -1.00
CA MET A 60 0.02 -1.06 0.35
C MET A 60 0.63 -1.86 1.50
N PRO A 61 0.94 -3.16 1.37
CA PRO A 61 1.69 -3.87 2.41
C PRO A 61 3.07 -3.25 2.66
N SER A 62 3.67 -2.56 1.68
CA SER A 62 4.98 -1.90 1.85
C SER A 62 4.88 -0.56 2.60
N LEU A 63 3.73 0.11 2.55
CA LEU A 63 3.45 1.29 3.38
C LEU A 63 3.10 0.89 4.82
N GLY A 64 2.47 -0.27 5.02
CA GLY A 64 2.32 -0.90 6.34
C GLY A 64 3.63 -1.40 6.93
N ALA A 65 4.63 -1.69 6.08
CA ALA A 65 6.02 -1.95 6.50
C ALA A 65 6.79 -0.68 6.89
N SER A 66 6.16 0.50 6.88
CA SER A 66 6.72 1.74 7.44
C SER A 66 6.67 1.74 8.98
N ASN A 67 7.03 0.62 9.60
CA ASN A 67 7.36 0.58 11.01
C ASN A 67 8.73 1.20 11.16
N THR A 68 8.76 2.52 11.31
CA THR A 68 9.99 3.26 11.60
C THR A 68 10.16 3.38 13.11
N LEU A 69 11.37 3.08 13.58
CA LEU A 69 11.81 3.31 14.94
C LEU A 69 12.87 4.40 14.93
N THR A 70 12.79 5.29 15.91
CA THR A 70 13.90 6.19 16.24
C THR A 70 14.57 5.65 17.49
N VAL A 71 15.86 5.38 17.41
CA VAL A 71 16.68 4.95 18.53
C VAL A 71 17.68 6.06 18.84
N THR A 72 17.77 6.46 20.10
CA THR A 72 18.85 7.33 20.59
C THR A 72 19.51 6.66 21.79
N ALA A 73 20.82 6.88 21.92
CA ALA A 73 21.60 6.37 23.03
C ALA A 73 22.57 7.44 23.51
N GLU A 74 22.62 7.66 24.81
CA GLU A 74 23.48 8.64 25.46
C GLU A 74 24.12 8.03 26.70
N GLU A 75 25.39 8.32 26.94
CA GLU A 75 26.09 7.93 28.15
C GLU A 75 26.42 9.17 28.99
N LEU A 76 25.73 9.31 30.13
CA LEU A 76 25.93 10.44 31.04
C LEU A 76 26.51 9.94 32.36
N GLY A 77 27.82 10.15 32.55
CA GLY A 77 28.49 9.84 33.82
C GLY A 77 28.47 8.34 34.18
N GLY A 78 28.60 7.46 33.18
CA GLY A 78 28.56 6.01 33.36
C GLY A 78 27.16 5.40 33.39
N VAL A 79 26.12 6.21 33.18
CA VAL A 79 24.74 5.76 33.00
C VAL A 79 24.40 5.79 31.51
N LEU A 80 24.10 4.62 30.95
CA LEU A 80 23.61 4.50 29.58
C LEU A 80 22.09 4.72 29.56
N VAL A 81 21.63 5.64 28.73
CA VAL A 81 20.21 5.89 28.47
C VAL A 81 19.93 5.55 27.01
N VAL A 82 19.01 4.61 26.78
CA VAL A 82 18.53 4.22 25.46
C VAL A 82 17.08 4.60 25.33
N ASN A 83 16.72 5.39 24.32
CA ASN A 83 15.33 5.73 24.01
C ASN A 83 14.96 5.17 22.65
N ILE A 84 13.82 4.48 22.60
CA ILE A 84 13.28 3.84 21.41
C ILE A 84 11.87 4.37 21.23
N LYS A 85 11.61 5.02 20.09
CA LYS A 85 10.29 5.58 19.77
C LYS A 85 9.72 4.96 18.52
N ALA A 86 8.51 4.40 18.64
CA ALA A 86 7.74 3.89 17.51
C ALA A 86 7.08 5.06 16.77
N MET A 87 7.61 5.38 15.59
CA MET A 87 7.12 6.45 14.72
C MET A 87 6.29 5.91 13.54
N GLY A 88 6.17 4.59 13.44
CA GLY A 88 5.47 3.92 12.35
C GLY A 88 3.95 3.97 12.45
N VAL A 89 3.29 3.28 11.52
CA VAL A 89 1.82 3.21 11.42
C VAL A 89 1.22 1.92 12.00
N SER A 90 2.06 0.94 12.37
CA SER A 90 1.61 -0.29 13.01
C SER A 90 2.50 -0.68 14.21
N ALA A 91 2.06 -1.67 14.97
CA ALA A 91 2.78 -2.14 16.13
C ALA A 91 4.08 -2.86 15.73
N ILE A 92 5.12 -2.68 16.52
CA ILE A 92 6.45 -3.28 16.31
C ILE A 92 6.93 -3.92 17.61
N THR A 93 7.48 -5.12 17.51
CA THR A 93 8.00 -5.82 18.70
C THR A 93 9.51 -5.70 18.73
N VAL A 94 10.04 -5.23 19.87
CA VAL A 94 11.47 -5.22 20.17
C VAL A 94 11.85 -6.61 20.72
N GLU A 95 12.81 -7.24 20.06
CA GLU A 95 13.23 -8.63 20.30
C GLU A 95 14.58 -8.74 21.02
N ALA A 96 15.48 -7.77 20.77
CA ALA A 96 16.76 -7.67 21.45
C ALA A 96 17.30 -6.24 21.42
N ILE A 97 18.19 -5.94 22.37
CA ILE A 97 18.96 -4.70 22.41
C ILE A 97 20.42 -5.08 22.70
N ASN A 98 21.27 -4.88 21.71
CA ASN A 98 22.68 -5.23 21.72
C ASN A 98 23.55 -3.98 21.86
N LEU A 99 24.75 -4.18 22.40
CA LEU A 99 25.80 -3.18 22.42
C LEU A 99 26.88 -3.53 21.40
N VAL A 100 27.36 -2.53 20.68
CA VAL A 100 28.37 -2.67 19.64
C VAL A 100 29.61 -1.83 20.01
N PRO A 101 30.84 -2.35 19.92
CA PRO A 101 31.18 -3.71 19.48
C PRO A 101 30.73 -4.78 20.48
N SER A 102 30.52 -6.00 19.96
CA SER A 102 30.14 -7.16 20.76
C SER A 102 31.18 -7.46 21.83
N GLY A 103 30.73 -7.92 23.00
CA GLY A 103 31.56 -8.06 24.21
C GLY A 103 31.33 -6.97 25.25
N SER A 104 30.57 -5.92 24.88
CA SER A 104 30.04 -4.94 25.83
C SER A 104 28.76 -5.44 26.50
N SER A 105 28.52 -5.03 27.74
CA SER A 105 27.28 -5.36 28.45
C SER A 105 26.82 -4.22 29.34
N ALA A 106 25.50 -4.09 29.50
CA ALA A 106 24.88 -3.18 30.45
C ALA A 106 23.96 -3.93 31.41
N SER A 107 24.08 -3.60 32.69
CA SER A 107 23.30 -4.18 33.79
C SER A 107 22.78 -3.09 34.73
N SER A 108 22.02 -3.48 35.74
CA SER A 108 21.31 -2.55 36.64
C SER A 108 20.38 -1.63 35.86
N CYS A 109 19.68 -2.22 34.88
CA CYS A 109 18.80 -1.48 33.99
C CYS A 109 17.43 -1.29 34.63
N THR A 110 16.81 -0.14 34.34
CA THR A 110 15.40 0.14 34.60
C THR A 110 14.77 0.56 33.29
N ALA A 111 13.60 0.01 32.98
CA ALA A 111 12.86 0.34 31.77
C ALA A 111 11.58 1.11 32.08
N TYR A 112 11.17 1.97 31.15
CA TYR A 112 9.95 2.73 31.19
C TYR A 112 9.26 2.65 29.84
N LEU A 113 7.99 2.25 29.83
CA LEU A 113 7.13 2.28 28.65
C LEU A 113 6.16 3.45 28.79
N ASN A 114 6.25 4.43 27.91
CA ASN A 114 5.48 5.68 27.95
C ASN A 114 5.59 6.41 29.30
N GLY A 115 6.78 6.37 29.90
CA GLY A 115 7.06 6.97 31.22
C GLY A 115 6.60 6.13 32.41
N ASN A 116 5.89 5.02 32.20
CA ASN A 116 5.50 4.10 33.28
C ASN A 116 6.59 3.06 33.49
N SER A 117 6.90 2.73 34.74
CA SER A 117 7.87 1.69 35.07
C SER A 117 7.49 0.36 34.42
N TYR A 118 8.42 -0.22 33.67
CA TYR A 118 8.26 -1.52 33.04
C TYR A 118 9.09 -2.55 33.81
N SER A 119 8.41 -3.44 34.52
CA SER A 119 9.05 -4.55 35.23
C SER A 119 9.38 -5.67 34.25
N GLY A 120 10.66 -6.03 34.13
CA GLY A 120 11.09 -7.13 33.26
C GLY A 120 12.46 -6.94 32.62
N ILE A 121 13.04 -5.75 32.71
CA ILE A 121 14.38 -5.44 32.20
C ILE A 121 15.27 -5.06 33.38
N THR A 122 16.27 -5.88 33.69
CA THR A 122 17.32 -5.61 34.68
C THR A 122 18.72 -5.53 34.06
N SER A 123 18.84 -5.92 32.80
CA SER A 123 20.03 -5.83 31.94
C SER A 123 19.57 -5.63 30.50
N LEU A 124 20.40 -5.07 29.62
CA LEU A 124 20.05 -5.00 28.20
C LEU A 124 19.87 -6.42 27.66
N PRO A 125 18.66 -6.80 27.22
CA PRO A 125 18.38 -8.16 26.81
C PRO A 125 18.92 -8.38 25.40
N VAL A 126 19.96 -9.20 25.29
CA VAL A 126 20.56 -9.61 24.01
C VAL A 126 19.70 -10.63 23.24
N SER A 127 18.69 -11.21 23.90
CA SER A 127 17.68 -12.09 23.28
C SER A 127 16.48 -12.28 24.20
N GLY A 128 15.36 -12.74 23.63
CA GLY A 128 14.17 -13.13 24.39
C GLY A 128 13.33 -11.97 24.93
N LEU A 129 13.61 -10.73 24.50
CA LEU A 129 12.71 -9.61 24.77
C LEU A 129 11.47 -9.72 23.87
N SER A 130 10.31 -9.34 24.39
CA SER A 130 9.10 -9.23 23.60
C SER A 130 8.28 -8.06 24.12
N ILE A 131 8.69 -6.85 23.73
CA ILE A 131 7.96 -5.61 24.04
C ILE A 131 7.36 -5.10 22.74
N THR A 132 6.03 -5.10 22.68
CA THR A 132 5.30 -4.51 21.56
C THR A 132 5.08 -3.02 21.81
N LEU A 133 5.56 -2.19 20.88
CA LEU A 133 5.37 -0.75 20.82
C LEU A 133 4.33 -0.43 19.76
N ASN A 134 3.25 0.25 20.15
CA ASN A 134 2.28 0.79 19.22
C ASN A 134 2.79 2.12 18.63
N PRO A 135 2.23 2.58 17.50
CA PRO A 135 2.49 3.91 16.97
C PRO A 135 2.40 5.01 18.05
N GLY A 136 3.50 5.75 18.24
CA GLY A 136 3.64 6.80 19.24
C GLY A 136 4.26 6.36 20.56
N ASP A 137 4.35 5.05 20.83
CA ASP A 137 4.93 4.55 22.08
C ASP A 137 6.44 4.82 22.17
N THR A 138 6.90 5.03 23.39
CA THR A 138 8.32 5.26 23.71
C THR A 138 8.77 4.30 24.81
N LEU A 139 9.80 3.53 24.53
CA LEU A 139 10.52 2.70 25.49
C LEU A 139 11.83 3.39 25.85
N SER A 140 12.01 3.70 27.13
CA SER A 140 13.25 4.25 27.68
C SER A 140 13.89 3.21 28.59
N ILE A 141 15.19 3.00 28.46
CA ILE A 141 15.96 2.07 29.30
C ILE A 141 17.17 2.81 29.82
N THR A 142 17.38 2.75 31.13
CA THR A 142 18.50 3.38 31.81
C THR A 142 19.30 2.33 32.55
N CYS A 143 20.59 2.21 32.29
CA CYS A 143 21.48 1.23 32.89
C CYS A 143 22.67 1.91 33.55
N SER A 144 22.93 1.64 34.82
CA SER A 144 24.01 2.28 35.58
C SER A 144 25.33 1.51 35.62
N SER A 145 25.38 0.33 34.99
CA SER A 145 26.56 -0.54 35.01
C SER A 145 26.92 -0.96 33.59
N LEU A 146 27.82 -0.21 32.96
CA LEU A 146 28.30 -0.43 31.61
C LEU A 146 29.70 -1.06 31.60
N SER A 147 29.96 -1.95 30.65
CA SER A 147 31.25 -2.61 30.45
C SER A 147 31.56 -2.78 28.96
N GLY A 148 32.85 -2.85 28.61
CA GLY A 148 33.29 -3.16 27.24
C GLY A 148 33.43 -1.98 26.28
N SER A 149 33.23 -0.73 26.73
CA SER A 149 33.35 0.49 25.92
C SER A 149 32.52 0.45 24.63
N PRO A 150 31.18 0.28 24.73
CA PRO A 150 30.33 0.30 23.55
C PRO A 150 30.33 1.69 22.91
N THR A 151 30.17 1.72 21.60
CA THR A 151 30.07 2.94 20.80
C THR A 151 28.70 3.09 20.15
N GLN A 152 27.92 2.02 20.08
CA GLN A 152 26.57 2.03 19.50
C GLN A 152 25.65 1.06 20.25
N VAL A 153 24.36 1.33 20.14
CA VAL A 153 23.28 0.42 20.54
C VAL A 153 22.58 -0.05 19.27
N GLU A 154 22.34 -1.35 19.19
CA GLU A 154 21.56 -1.98 18.13
C GLU A 154 20.25 -2.52 18.72
N VAL A 155 19.11 -2.10 18.17
CA VAL A 155 17.79 -2.56 18.58
C VAL A 155 17.25 -3.46 17.48
N VAL A 156 17.06 -4.73 17.80
CA VAL A 156 16.52 -5.74 16.89
C VAL A 156 15.03 -5.86 17.11
N THR A 157 14.27 -5.84 16.02
CA THR A 157 12.82 -5.89 16.02
C THR A 157 12.29 -6.83 14.95
N THR A 158 10.99 -7.09 14.98
CA THR A 158 10.28 -7.88 13.96
C THR A 158 10.40 -7.31 12.53
N SER A 159 10.74 -6.02 12.35
CA SER A 159 10.91 -5.40 11.03
C SER A 159 12.37 -5.22 10.60
N GLY A 160 13.34 -5.48 11.48
CA GLY A 160 14.76 -5.27 11.20
C GLY A 160 15.54 -4.75 12.41
N ALA A 161 16.78 -4.34 12.17
CA ALA A 161 17.69 -3.81 13.19
C ALA A 161 17.94 -2.31 12.98
N TYR A 162 17.98 -1.55 14.09
CA TYR A 162 18.20 -0.10 14.10
C TYR A 162 19.40 0.19 14.99
N THR A 163 20.39 0.90 14.46
CA THR A 163 21.60 1.27 15.21
C THR A 163 21.59 2.76 15.54
N ALA A 164 22.06 3.09 16.73
CA ALA A 164 22.27 4.46 17.17
C ALA A 164 23.65 4.58 17.84
N PRO A 165 24.45 5.60 17.48
CA PRO A 165 25.68 5.87 18.21
C PRO A 165 25.37 6.30 19.65
N ILE A 166 26.24 5.90 20.58
CA ILE A 166 26.22 6.37 21.96
C ILE A 166 26.95 7.71 21.99
N SER A 167 26.25 8.78 22.38
CA SER A 167 26.80 10.13 22.51
C SER A 167 27.16 10.48 23.95
#